data_AF-A0A9D9S8V2-F1
#
_entry.id   AF-A0A9D9S8V2-F1
#
_cell.length_a   1.000
_cell.length_b   1.000
_cell.length_c   1.000
_cell.angle_alpha   90.00
_cell.angle_beta   90.00
_cell.angle_gamma   90.00
#
_symmetry.space_group_name_H-M   'P 1'
#
loop_
_entity.id
_entity.type
_entity.pdbx_description
1 polymer ?
#
loop_
_entity_poly.entity_id
_entity_poly.type
_entity_poly.pdbx_seq_one_letter_code
_entity_poly.pdbx_strand_id
1 'polypeptide(L)'
;MSRLKYCLGIAALFLSLALVASSVAAGMQWDYKLTLLALYVITSALLSLLLAVQRRQLRRRLNRLPPAEVTRLSALSPEIRLAADATPGRRPWLTVGIGVAGVNLPALALMILPIFVLQEWFSVEPPLPQFAALIGGFLLGWLWWSVTVSVWRRWAESRGMSPEEVQYRGEGASILWPEGHFFERTEWRRPSRGQTAGDDP
;
A
#
# COMPACT_ATOMS: atom_id res chain seq x y z
N MET A 1 -8.78 -7.22 -24.81
CA MET A 1 -8.43 -5.96 -25.52
C MET A 1 -8.28 -4.72 -24.63
N SER A 2 -8.96 -4.58 -23.47
CA SER A 2 -8.81 -3.38 -22.62
C SER A 2 -7.40 -3.24 -22.01
N ARG A 3 -6.80 -4.33 -21.55
CA ARG A 3 -5.46 -4.35 -20.93
C ARG A 3 -4.35 -3.76 -21.82
N LEU A 4 -4.38 -4.07 -23.12
CA LEU A 4 -3.40 -3.56 -24.09
C LEU A 4 -3.44 -2.02 -24.20
N LYS A 5 -4.65 -1.43 -24.24
CA LYS A 5 -4.82 0.03 -24.31
C LYS A 5 -4.26 0.71 -23.06
N TYR A 6 -4.46 0.12 -21.88
CA TYR A 6 -3.89 0.63 -20.64
C TYR A 6 -2.36 0.54 -20.63
N CYS A 7 -1.79 -0.60 -21.02
CA CYS A 7 -0.33 -0.74 -21.12
C CYS A 7 0.27 0.29 -22.08
N LEU A 8 -0.38 0.54 -23.22
CA LEU A 8 0.09 1.49 -24.22
C LEU A 8 -0.02 2.94 -23.73
N GLY A 9 -1.10 3.29 -23.02
CA GLY A 9 -1.25 4.59 -22.37
C GLY A 9 -0.20 4.85 -21.27
N ILE A 10 0.08 3.84 -20.45
CA ILE A 10 1.13 3.92 -19.42
C ILE A 10 2.50 4.09 -20.08
N ALA A 11 2.83 3.30 -21.10
CA ALA A 11 4.09 3.44 -21.83
C ALA A 11 4.25 4.82 -22.47
N ALA A 12 3.19 5.37 -23.09
CA ALA A 12 3.20 6.70 -23.65
C ALA A 12 3.44 7.79 -22.59
N LEU A 13 2.85 7.64 -21.40
CA LEU A 13 3.10 8.54 -20.28
C LEU A 13 4.58 8.51 -19.84
N PHE A 14 5.15 7.32 -19.66
CA PHE A 14 6.57 7.16 -19.31
C PHE A 14 7.50 7.77 -20.36
N LEU A 15 7.21 7.56 -21.65
CA LEU A 15 7.96 8.15 -22.76
C LEU A 15 7.89 9.68 -22.72
N SER A 16 6.69 10.23 -22.49
CA SER A 16 6.50 11.69 -22.42
C SER A 16 7.28 12.31 -21.24
N LEU A 17 7.29 11.65 -20.08
CA LEU A 17 8.06 12.07 -18.91
C LEU A 17 9.57 12.03 -19.20
N ALA A 18 10.06 11.00 -19.88
CA ALA A 18 11.46 10.90 -20.27
C ALA A 18 11.89 12.02 -21.24
N LEU A 19 11.05 12.34 -22.23
CA LEU A 19 11.31 13.44 -23.18
C LEU A 19 11.33 14.81 -22.48
N VAL A 20 10.40 15.04 -21.56
CA VAL A 20 10.37 16.27 -20.74
C VAL A 20 11.62 16.35 -19.86
N ALA A 21 11.98 15.26 -19.18
CA ALA A 21 13.18 15.22 -18.34
C ALA A 21 14.46 15.49 -19.14
N SER A 22 14.57 14.94 -20.35
CA SER A 22 15.71 15.18 -21.25
C SER A 22 15.80 16.65 -21.66
N SER A 23 14.67 17.26 -22.02
CA SER A 23 14.61 18.68 -22.41
C SER A 23 14.96 19.62 -21.26
N VAL A 24 14.45 19.34 -20.05
CA VAL A 24 14.74 20.11 -18.82
C VAL A 24 16.21 19.96 -18.41
N ALA A 25 16.73 18.74 -18.41
CA ALA A 25 18.13 18.48 -18.05
C ALA A 25 19.10 19.19 -19.01
N ALA A 26 18.82 19.16 -20.31
CA ALA A 26 19.61 19.88 -21.31
C ALA A 26 19.56 21.39 -21.12
N GLY A 27 18.38 21.96 -20.81
CA GLY A 27 18.22 23.40 -20.59
C GLY A 27 18.90 23.92 -19.31
N MET A 28 18.93 23.11 -18.24
CA MET A 28 19.49 23.51 -16.93
C MET A 28 20.91 23.01 -16.68
N GLN A 29 21.51 22.26 -17.62
CA GLN A 29 22.79 21.56 -17.44
C GLN A 29 22.82 20.64 -16.21
N TRP A 30 21.70 19.97 -15.93
CA TRP A 30 21.59 19.04 -14.80
C TRP A 30 21.82 17.59 -15.22
N ASP A 31 22.10 16.72 -14.25
CA ASP A 31 22.14 15.28 -14.47
C ASP A 31 20.74 14.77 -14.88
N TYR A 32 20.68 14.07 -16.01
CA TYR A 32 19.44 13.54 -16.58
C TYR A 32 18.76 12.53 -15.64
N LYS A 33 19.53 11.67 -14.96
CA LYS A 33 18.97 10.62 -14.08
C LYS A 33 18.31 11.27 -12.86
N LEU A 34 18.96 12.27 -12.26
CA LEU A 34 18.38 13.02 -11.13
C LEU A 34 17.13 13.81 -11.55
N THR A 35 17.18 14.45 -12.71
CA THR A 35 16.02 15.19 -13.26
C THR A 35 14.84 14.26 -13.53
N LEU A 36 15.09 13.11 -14.14
CA LEU A 36 14.08 12.09 -14.41
C LEU A 36 13.48 11.53 -13.12
N LEU A 37 14.31 11.22 -12.12
CA LEU A 37 13.85 10.78 -10.80
C LEU A 37 12.96 11.83 -10.14
N ALA A 38 13.40 13.10 -10.12
CA ALA A 38 12.62 14.21 -9.56
C ALA A 38 11.25 14.33 -10.25
N LEU A 39 11.22 14.23 -11.58
CA LEU A 39 9.98 14.29 -12.37
C LEU A 39 9.02 13.14 -12.02
N TYR A 40 9.52 11.92 -11.81
CA TYR A 40 8.71 10.79 -11.34
C TYR A 40 8.13 11.04 -9.95
N VAL A 41 8.94 11.54 -9.01
CA VAL A 41 8.47 11.85 -7.64
C VAL A 41 7.38 12.92 -7.68
N ILE A 42 7.59 14.00 -8.43
CA ILE A 42 6.62 15.10 -8.56
C ILE A 42 5.31 14.58 -9.18
N THR A 43 5.40 13.82 -10.27
CA THR A 43 4.22 13.27 -10.96
C THR A 43 3.44 12.33 -10.04
N SER A 44 4.13 11.46 -9.30
CA SER A 44 3.52 10.56 -8.32
C SER A 44 2.82 11.34 -7.19
N ALA A 45 3.45 12.41 -6.69
CA ALA A 45 2.88 13.28 -5.67
C ALA A 45 1.62 14.01 -6.18
N LEU A 46 1.65 14.53 -7.42
CA LEU A 46 0.50 15.17 -8.05
C LEU A 46 -0.66 14.20 -8.24
N LEU A 47 -0.39 12.98 -8.71
CA LEU A 47 -1.41 11.95 -8.87
C LEU A 47 -2.03 11.57 -7.52
N SER A 48 -1.20 11.41 -6.49
CA SER A 48 -1.64 11.13 -5.13
C SER A 48 -2.53 12.23 -4.57
N LEU A 49 -2.17 13.50 -4.80
CA LEU A 49 -2.98 14.66 -4.41
C LEU A 49 -4.33 14.68 -5.15
N LEU A 50 -4.32 14.41 -6.46
CA LEU A 50 -5.53 14.38 -7.28
C LEU A 50 -6.50 13.29 -6.81
N LEU A 51 -5.99 12.08 -6.54
CA LEU A 51 -6.79 10.99 -5.97
C LEU A 51 -7.36 11.35 -4.59
N ALA A 52 -6.57 12.02 -3.74
CA ALA A 52 -7.04 12.49 -2.44
C ALA A 52 -8.16 13.53 -2.57
N VAL A 53 -8.05 14.46 -3.52
CA VAL A 53 -9.09 15.46 -3.82
C VAL A 53 -10.35 14.79 -4.35
N GLN A 54 -10.23 13.85 -5.29
CA GLN A 54 -11.37 13.11 -5.85
C GLN A 54 -12.12 12.32 -4.76
N ARG A 55 -11.39 11.61 -3.88
CA ARG A 55 -11.98 10.90 -2.72
C ARG A 55 -12.71 11.87 -1.78
N ARG A 56 -12.15 13.05 -1.53
CA ARG A 56 -12.79 14.07 -0.69
C ARG A 56 -14.06 14.62 -1.32
N GLN A 57 -14.07 14.83 -2.63
CA GLN A 57 -15.27 15.26 -3.36
C GLN A 57 -16.34 14.17 -3.38
N LEU A 58 -15.96 12.90 -3.60
CA LEU A 58 -16.89 11.77 -3.57
C LEU A 58 -17.58 11.67 -2.21
N ARG A 59 -16.82 11.77 -1.11
CA ARG A 59 -17.38 11.75 0.25
C ARG A 59 -18.36 12.90 0.50
N ARG A 60 -18.05 14.10 0.00
CA ARG A 60 -18.97 15.25 0.09
C ARG A 60 -20.26 15.02 -0.70
N ARG A 61 -20.18 14.37 -1.86
CA ARG A 61 -21.36 14.01 -2.66
C ARG A 61 -22.18 12.93 -1.97
N LEU A 62 -21.52 11.90 -1.42
CA LEU A 62 -22.18 10.81 -0.71
C LEU A 62 -22.99 11.31 0.48
N ASN A 63 -22.44 12.25 1.26
CA ASN A 63 -23.14 12.87 2.40
C ASN A 63 -24.38 13.70 2.00
N ARG A 64 -24.56 14.03 0.72
CA ARG A 64 -25.73 14.75 0.22
C ARG A 64 -26.81 13.81 -0.33
N LEU A 65 -26.52 12.52 -0.50
CA LEU A 65 -27.47 11.57 -1.06
C LEU A 65 -28.50 11.14 0.00
N PRO A 66 -29.75 10.85 -0.41
CA PRO A 66 -30.74 10.24 0.46
C PRO A 66 -30.23 8.90 1.05
N PRO A 67 -30.59 8.55 2.31
CA PRO A 67 -30.13 7.32 2.94
C PRO A 67 -30.42 6.05 2.12
N ALA A 68 -31.58 6.00 1.46
CA ALA A 68 -31.98 4.88 0.63
C ALA A 68 -31.06 4.64 -0.58
N GLU A 69 -30.51 5.70 -1.18
CA GLU A 69 -29.55 5.59 -2.28
C GLU A 69 -28.17 5.16 -1.78
N VAL A 70 -27.75 5.67 -0.61
CA VAL A 70 -26.49 5.26 0.02
C VAL A 70 -26.51 3.74 0.29
N THR A 71 -27.62 3.19 0.79
CA THR A 71 -27.77 1.75 1.02
C THR A 71 -27.66 0.93 -0.27
N ARG A 72 -28.21 1.42 -1.40
CA ARG A 72 -28.07 0.76 -2.70
C ARG A 72 -26.62 0.81 -3.19
N LEU A 73 -25.95 1.96 -3.05
CA LEU A 73 -24.56 2.13 -3.47
C LEU A 73 -23.57 1.37 -2.59
N SER A 74 -23.83 1.25 -1.29
CA SER A 74 -23.01 0.45 -0.38
C SER A 74 -23.09 -1.05 -0.68
N ALA A 75 -24.19 -1.52 -1.29
CA ALA A 75 -24.28 -2.89 -1.78
C ALA A 75 -23.40 -3.13 -3.02
N LEU A 76 -23.10 -2.07 -3.80
CA LEU A 76 -22.31 -2.16 -5.04
C LEU A 76 -20.81 -1.96 -4.83
N SER A 77 -20.40 -1.24 -3.79
CA SER A 77 -18.98 -0.94 -3.55
C SER A 77 -18.62 -0.98 -2.06
N PRO A 78 -17.61 -1.77 -1.65
CA PRO A 78 -17.13 -1.81 -0.28
C PRO A 78 -16.58 -0.47 0.19
N GLU A 79 -16.02 0.35 -0.72
CA GLU A 79 -15.54 1.70 -0.36
C GLU A 79 -16.68 2.59 0.13
N ILE A 80 -17.87 2.46 -0.47
CA ILE A 80 -19.05 3.24 -0.09
C ILE A 80 -19.64 2.73 1.23
N ARG A 81 -19.71 1.40 1.41
CA ARG A 81 -20.13 0.77 2.68
C ARG A 81 -19.25 1.24 3.84
N LEU A 82 -17.93 1.12 3.70
CA LEU A 82 -16.97 1.52 4.74
C LEU A 82 -16.94 3.04 4.96
N ALA A 83 -17.24 3.85 3.94
CA ALA A 83 -17.36 5.29 4.09
C ALA A 83 -18.64 5.70 4.85
N ALA A 84 -19.73 4.96 4.67
CA ALA A 84 -21.01 5.17 5.35
C ALA A 84 -20.97 4.74 6.83
N ASP A 85 -20.29 3.61 7.13
CA ASP A 85 -20.14 3.07 8.48
C ASP A 85 -19.09 3.81 9.34
N ALA A 86 -18.50 4.89 8.82
CA ALA A 86 -17.45 5.65 9.48
C ALA A 86 -17.94 6.23 10.81
N THR A 87 -17.56 5.59 11.93
CA THR A 87 -17.94 6.01 13.27
C THR A 87 -17.40 7.42 13.56
N PRO A 88 -18.24 8.38 14.00
CA PRO A 88 -17.80 9.73 14.32
C PRO A 88 -16.65 9.73 15.33
N GLY A 89 -15.59 10.49 15.05
CA GLY A 89 -14.42 10.61 15.94
C GLY A 89 -13.28 9.61 15.70
N ARG A 90 -13.49 8.53 14.92
CA ARG A 90 -12.39 7.64 14.52
C ARG A 90 -11.54 8.27 13.42
N ARG A 91 -10.22 8.13 13.55
CA ARG A 91 -9.22 8.57 12.56
C ARG A 91 -8.57 7.34 11.91
N PRO A 92 -9.26 6.64 10.99
CA PRO A 92 -8.74 5.40 10.43
C PRO A 92 -7.39 5.56 9.71
N TRP A 93 -7.13 6.75 9.14
CA TRP A 93 -5.83 7.07 8.56
C TRP A 93 -4.68 7.02 9.58
N LEU A 94 -4.94 7.30 10.86
CA LEU A 94 -3.93 7.22 11.92
C LEU A 94 -3.56 5.77 12.20
N THR A 95 -4.56 4.89 12.31
CA THR A 95 -4.36 3.45 12.52
C THR A 95 -3.61 2.83 11.35
N VAL A 96 -3.96 3.19 10.12
CA VAL A 96 -3.23 2.76 8.92
C VAL A 96 -1.81 3.32 8.91
N GLY A 97 -1.63 4.62 9.24
CA GLY A 97 -0.31 5.25 9.31
C GLY A 97 0.61 4.59 10.33
N ILE A 98 0.08 4.21 11.49
CA ILE A 98 0.80 3.43 12.51
C ILE A 98 1.16 2.04 11.97
N GLY A 99 0.27 1.41 11.19
CA GLY A 99 0.57 0.16 10.51
C GLY A 99 1.71 0.28 9.52
N VAL A 100 1.66 1.26 8.62
CA VAL A 100 2.75 1.51 7.66
C VAL A 100 4.06 1.80 8.40
N ALA A 101 4.02 2.66 9.41
CA ALA A 101 5.22 3.05 10.16
C ALA A 101 5.80 1.90 11.01
N GLY A 102 4.96 1.06 11.60
CA GLY A 102 5.38 -0.04 12.47
C GLY A 102 5.70 -1.35 11.74
N VAL A 103 5.06 -1.58 10.58
CA VAL A 103 5.21 -2.81 9.81
C VAL A 103 6.17 -2.58 8.64
N ASN A 104 5.88 -1.62 7.76
CA ASN A 104 6.59 -1.49 6.49
C ASN A 104 7.95 -0.79 6.64
N LEU A 105 8.06 0.27 7.44
CA LEU A 105 9.36 0.96 7.60
C LEU A 105 10.43 0.05 8.21
N PRO A 106 10.19 -0.71 9.29
CA PRO A 106 11.21 -1.58 9.85
C PRO A 106 11.47 -2.78 8.94
N ALA A 107 10.45 -3.33 8.27
CA ALA A 107 10.66 -4.39 7.28
C ALA A 107 11.60 -3.93 6.15
N LEU A 108 11.36 -2.74 5.57
CA LEU A 108 12.24 -2.17 4.54
C LEU A 108 13.65 -1.92 5.07
N ALA A 109 13.78 -1.38 6.28
CA ALA A 109 15.08 -1.20 6.92
C ALA A 109 15.82 -2.53 7.08
N LEU A 110 15.15 -3.59 7.55
CA LEU A 110 15.73 -4.93 7.70
C LEU A 110 16.13 -5.56 6.35
N MET A 111 15.41 -5.24 5.28
CA MET A 111 15.75 -5.72 3.93
C MET A 111 16.98 -5.03 3.35
N ILE A 112 17.10 -3.72 3.57
CA ILE A 112 18.08 -2.88 2.87
C ILE A 112 19.37 -2.69 3.67
N LEU A 113 19.25 -2.49 4.98
CA LEU A 113 20.37 -2.14 5.87
C LEU A 113 21.50 -3.18 5.87
N PRO A 114 21.27 -4.51 5.81
CA PRO A 114 22.36 -5.49 5.78
C PRO A 114 23.32 -5.30 4.60
N ILE A 115 22.81 -4.88 3.43
CA ILE A 115 23.63 -4.62 2.25
C ILE A 115 24.51 -3.38 2.48
N PHE A 116 23.93 -2.30 3.00
CA PHE A 116 24.68 -1.08 3.32
C PHE A 116 25.75 -1.32 4.39
N VAL A 117 25.41 -2.04 5.47
CA VAL A 117 26.37 -2.39 6.52
C VAL A 117 27.51 -3.23 5.97
N LEU A 118 27.21 -4.22 5.13
CA LEU A 118 28.23 -5.06 4.51
C LEU A 118 29.19 -4.25 3.60
N GLN A 119 28.64 -3.32 2.81
CA GLN A 119 29.43 -2.49 1.90
C GLN A 119 30.32 -1.49 2.64
N GLU A 120 29.76 -0.76 3.60
CA GLU A 120 30.47 0.33 4.29
C GLU A 120 31.46 -0.18 5.35
N TRP A 121 31.13 -1.26 6.07
CA TRP A 121 31.94 -1.67 7.23
C TRP A 121 32.89 -2.83 6.95
N PHE A 122 32.55 -3.71 6.02
CA PHE A 122 33.31 -4.94 5.79
C PHE A 122 34.08 -4.95 4.47
N SER A 123 33.83 -4.00 3.56
CA SER A 123 34.51 -3.87 2.26
C SER A 123 34.64 -5.19 1.49
N VAL A 124 33.64 -6.07 1.61
CA VAL A 124 33.74 -7.44 1.09
C VAL A 124 33.52 -7.44 -0.41
N GLU A 125 34.42 -8.10 -1.14
CA GLU A 125 34.34 -8.18 -2.59
C GLU A 125 33.07 -8.90 -3.05
N PRO A 126 32.39 -8.39 -4.10
CA PRO A 126 31.23 -9.03 -4.67
C PRO A 126 31.54 -10.32 -5.46
N PRO A 127 30.56 -11.24 -5.62
CA PRO A 127 29.12 -11.03 -5.37
C PRO A 127 28.47 -11.90 -4.26
N LEU A 128 29.12 -12.96 -3.79
CA LEU A 128 28.49 -13.95 -2.88
C LEU A 128 28.01 -13.34 -1.56
N PRO A 129 28.80 -12.50 -0.86
CA PRO A 129 28.39 -11.91 0.42
C PRO A 129 27.17 -10.98 0.29
N GLN A 130 27.04 -10.27 -0.84
CA GLN A 130 25.91 -9.38 -1.12
C GLN A 130 24.65 -10.17 -1.41
N PHE A 131 24.75 -11.30 -2.14
CA PHE A 131 23.62 -12.21 -2.31
C PHE A 131 23.17 -12.80 -0.97
N ALA A 132 24.11 -13.22 -0.14
CA ALA A 132 23.81 -13.73 1.20
C ALA A 132 23.14 -12.65 2.07
N ALA A 133 23.64 -11.41 2.04
CA ALA A 133 23.04 -10.29 2.77
C ALA A 133 21.64 -9.93 2.25
N LEU A 134 21.42 -9.99 0.93
CA LEU A 134 20.11 -9.75 0.33
C LEU A 134 19.10 -10.82 0.76
N ILE A 135 19.48 -12.10 0.70
CA ILE A 135 18.63 -13.21 1.15
C ILE A 135 18.35 -13.08 2.65
N GLY A 136 19.39 -12.82 3.46
CA GLY A 136 19.25 -12.64 4.90
C GLY A 136 18.33 -11.47 5.27
N GLY A 137 18.53 -10.31 4.64
CA GLY A 137 17.70 -9.13 4.83
C GLY A 137 16.25 -9.36 4.40
N PHE A 138 16.04 -10.04 3.27
CA PHE A 138 14.70 -10.44 2.83
C PHE A 138 14.01 -11.32 3.87
N LEU A 139 14.67 -12.36 4.38
CA LEU A 139 14.10 -13.27 5.38
C LEU A 139 13.80 -12.56 6.70
N LEU A 140 14.67 -11.65 7.15
CA LEU A 140 14.47 -10.86 8.37
C LEU A 140 13.29 -9.89 8.22
N GLY A 141 13.24 -9.15 7.11
CA GLY A 141 12.13 -8.25 6.81
C GLY A 141 10.80 -8.99 6.68
N TRP A 142 10.81 -10.16 6.03
CA TRP A 142 9.65 -11.03 5.91
C TRP A 142 9.15 -11.52 7.27
N LEU A 143 10.05 -12.05 8.11
CA LEU A 143 9.69 -12.55 9.43
C LEU A 143 9.13 -11.43 10.32
N TRP A 144 9.75 -10.26 10.30
CA TRP A 144 9.25 -9.07 11.00
C TRP A 144 7.84 -8.72 10.54
N TRP A 145 7.64 -8.61 9.23
CA TRP A 145 6.36 -8.29 8.61
C TRP A 145 5.29 -9.31 9.03
N SER A 146 5.54 -10.62 8.90
CA SER A 146 4.57 -11.67 9.24
C SER A 146 4.07 -11.60 10.68
N VAL A 147 4.96 -11.30 11.64
CA VAL A 147 4.57 -11.17 13.06
C VAL A 147 3.83 -9.86 13.30
N THR A 148 4.39 -8.74 12.83
CA THR A 148 3.88 -7.40 13.15
C THR A 148 2.56 -7.11 12.46
N VAL A 149 2.29 -7.69 11.29
CA VAL A 149 1.01 -7.53 10.60
C VAL A 149 -0.15 -8.10 11.43
N SER A 150 0.03 -9.28 12.05
CA SER A 150 -0.97 -9.90 12.92
C SER A 150 -1.14 -9.15 14.25
N VAL A 151 -0.09 -8.52 14.76
CA VAL A 151 -0.18 -7.63 15.93
C VAL A 151 -0.93 -6.36 15.59
N TRP A 152 -0.59 -5.71 14.47
CA TRP A 152 -1.25 -4.50 14.00
C TRP A 152 -2.73 -4.75 13.71
N ARG A 153 -3.09 -5.87 13.05
CA ARG A 153 -4.49 -6.23 12.77
C ARG A 153 -5.31 -6.29 14.06
N ARG A 154 -4.84 -7.02 15.07
CA ARG A 154 -5.48 -7.11 16.40
C ARG A 154 -5.56 -5.76 17.11
N TRP A 155 -4.52 -4.94 16.97
CA TRP A 155 -4.52 -3.59 17.53
C TRP A 155 -5.52 -2.66 16.81
N ALA A 156 -5.64 -2.76 15.49
CA ALA A 156 -6.61 -1.99 14.72
C ALA A 156 -8.05 -2.36 15.09
N GLU A 157 -8.32 -3.66 15.25
CA GLU A 157 -9.60 -4.18 15.74
C GLU A 157 -9.90 -3.73 17.18
N SER A 158 -8.90 -3.68 18.08
CA SER A 158 -9.10 -3.20 19.46
C SER A 158 -9.36 -1.69 19.55
N ARG A 159 -8.93 -0.92 18.54
CA ARG A 159 -9.33 0.49 18.32
C ARG A 159 -10.72 0.60 17.67
N GLY A 160 -11.32 -0.55 17.39
CA GLY A 160 -12.70 -0.78 16.98
C GLY A 160 -12.96 -0.69 15.49
N MET A 161 -11.93 -0.78 14.65
CA MET A 161 -12.15 -1.06 13.23
C MET A 161 -12.81 -2.42 13.07
N SER A 162 -13.76 -2.53 12.15
CA SER A 162 -14.28 -3.84 11.77
C SER A 162 -13.17 -4.65 11.07
N PRO A 163 -13.17 -5.99 11.17
CA PRO A 163 -12.20 -6.82 10.46
C PRO A 163 -12.15 -6.54 8.95
N GLU A 164 -13.31 -6.27 8.34
CA GLU A 164 -13.44 -5.88 6.95
C GLU A 164 -12.78 -4.52 6.66
N GLU A 165 -12.96 -3.53 7.53
CA GLU A 165 -12.31 -2.22 7.40
C GLU A 165 -10.78 -2.35 7.52
N VAL A 166 -10.29 -3.20 8.43
CA VAL A 166 -8.86 -3.47 8.60
C VAL A 166 -8.30 -4.12 7.33
N GLN A 167 -8.99 -5.12 6.77
CA GLN A 167 -8.58 -5.79 5.53
C GLN A 167 -8.52 -4.79 4.37
N TYR A 168 -9.62 -4.09 4.09
CA TYR A 168 -9.72 -3.14 2.98
C TYR A 168 -8.64 -2.03 3.06
N ARG A 169 -8.45 -1.45 4.26
CA ARG A 169 -7.46 -0.39 4.44
C ARG A 169 -6.04 -0.92 4.47
N GLY A 170 -5.81 -2.11 5.01
CA GLY A 170 -4.50 -2.76 5.05
C GLY A 170 -4.03 -3.14 3.64
N GLU A 171 -4.91 -3.67 2.80
CA GLU A 171 -4.63 -3.92 1.37
C GLU A 171 -4.30 -2.62 0.64
N GLY A 172 -5.12 -1.59 0.82
CA GLY A 172 -4.92 -0.28 0.20
C GLY A 172 -3.63 0.43 0.63
N ALA A 173 -3.06 0.04 1.78
CA ALA A 173 -1.79 0.55 2.29
C ALA A 173 -0.61 -0.43 2.08
N SER A 174 -0.83 -1.54 1.38
CA SER A 174 0.14 -2.62 1.19
C SER A 174 0.74 -3.13 2.51
N ILE A 175 -0.07 -3.13 3.56
CA ILE A 175 0.25 -3.76 4.86
C ILE A 175 -0.19 -5.22 4.82
N LEU A 176 -1.37 -5.51 4.26
CA LEU A 176 -1.97 -6.83 4.16
C LEU A 176 -2.00 -7.34 2.71
N TRP A 177 -2.00 -8.65 2.54
CA TRP A 177 -2.24 -9.25 1.22
C TRP A 177 -3.73 -9.19 0.85
N PRO A 178 -4.05 -9.08 -0.46
CA PRO A 178 -5.41 -9.24 -0.93
C PRO A 178 -6.00 -10.57 -0.52
N GLU A 179 -7.29 -10.61 -0.19
CA GLU A 179 -7.98 -11.86 0.06
C GLU A 179 -7.88 -12.82 -1.14
N GLY A 180 -7.59 -14.10 -0.86
CA GLY A 180 -7.37 -15.15 -1.86
C GLY A 180 -5.94 -15.21 -2.39
N HIS A 181 -5.03 -14.32 -1.96
CA HIS A 181 -3.63 -14.37 -2.39
C HIS A 181 -2.86 -15.51 -1.68
N PHE A 182 -1.89 -16.14 -2.37
CA PHE A 182 -1.13 -17.26 -1.79
C PHE A 182 -0.44 -16.91 -0.46
N PHE A 183 0.09 -15.69 -0.37
CA PHE A 183 0.76 -15.19 0.84
C PHE A 183 -0.20 -14.78 1.96
N GLU A 184 -1.51 -14.73 1.74
CA GLU A 184 -2.48 -14.54 2.82
C GLU A 184 -2.33 -15.61 3.91
N ARG A 185 -1.94 -16.84 3.53
CA ARG A 185 -1.69 -17.95 4.47
C ARG A 185 -0.54 -17.70 5.44
N THR A 186 0.33 -16.74 5.11
CA THR A 186 1.45 -16.36 5.97
C THR A 186 1.03 -15.37 7.05
N GLU A 187 -0.19 -14.86 6.99
CA GLU A 187 -0.80 -14.09 8.06
C GLU A 187 -1.39 -15.05 9.10
N TRP A 188 -1.02 -14.88 10.37
CA TRP A 188 -1.65 -15.65 11.44
C TRP A 188 -3.08 -15.14 11.67
N ARG A 189 -4.06 -15.73 10.99
CA ARG A 189 -5.49 -15.57 11.27
C ARG A 189 -5.88 -16.44 12.46
N ARG A 190 -6.67 -15.89 13.40
CA ARG A 190 -7.48 -16.74 14.28
C ARG A 190 -8.67 -17.27 13.46
N PRO A 191 -9.14 -18.51 13.69
CA PRO A 191 -10.41 -18.95 13.13
C PRO A 191 -11.51 -17.97 13.53
N SER A 192 -12.23 -17.45 12.55
CA SER A 192 -13.44 -16.64 12.78
C SER A 192 -14.45 -17.48 13.57
N ARG A 193 -14.66 -17.13 14.85
CA ARG A 193 -15.84 -17.59 15.60
C ARG A 193 -17.06 -17.02 14.89
N GLY A 194 -17.69 -17.81 14.03
CA GLY A 194 -18.88 -17.38 13.27
C GLY A 194 -19.23 -18.21 12.04
N GLN A 195 -18.49 -19.27 11.71
CA GLN A 195 -18.83 -20.17 10.61
C GLN A 195 -19.07 -21.59 11.12
N THR A 196 -19.98 -21.74 12.09
CA THR A 196 -20.58 -23.02 12.50
C THR A 196 -21.98 -22.76 13.06
N ALA A 197 -22.96 -22.52 12.18
CA ALA A 197 -24.39 -22.80 12.41
C ALA A 197 -25.16 -22.37 11.16
N GLY A 198 -25.55 -23.32 10.33
CA GLY A 198 -26.48 -23.07 9.22
C GLY A 198 -26.04 -23.63 7.87
N ASP A 199 -25.51 -24.84 7.84
CA ASP A 199 -25.66 -25.75 6.70
C ASP A 199 -25.98 -27.12 7.31
N ASP A 200 -27.25 -27.34 7.61
CA ASP A 200 -27.83 -28.68 7.61
C ASP A 200 -28.82 -28.73 6.41
N PRO A 201 -28.79 -29.80 5.60
CA PRO A 201 -29.58 -29.95 4.38
C PRO A 201 -31.09 -30.14 4.63
#